data_AF-A0A9D1H7S7-F1
#
_entry.id   AF-A0A9D1H7S7-F1
#
_cell.length_a   1.000
_cell.length_b   1.000
_cell.length_c   1.000
_cell.angle_alpha   90.00
_cell.angle_beta   90.00
_cell.angle_gamma   90.00
#
_symmetry.space_group_name_H-M   'P 1'
#
loop_
_entity.id
_entity.type
_entity.pdbx_description
1 polymer ?
#
loop_
_entity_poly.entity_id
_entity_poly.type
_entity_poly.pdbx_seq_one_letter_code
_entity_poly.pdbx_strand_id
1 'polypeptide(L)' 'MIRKYIEKANFEDTGFSYTLSLISGKYKMVILYCLMEFEVVRYNELKRYIGTISHKTLSL' A
#
# COMPACT_ATOMS: atom_id res chain seq x y z
N MET A 1 15.45 -13.44 28.47
CA MET A 1 14.81 -13.26 27.13
C MET A 1 13.32 -13.58 27.29
N ILE A 2 12.43 -12.60 27.12
CA ILE A 2 10.98 -12.83 27.22
C ILE A 2 10.56 -13.68 26.01
N ARG A 3 10.00 -14.88 26.26
CA ARG A 3 9.40 -15.71 25.20
C ARG A 3 8.14 -15.00 24.70
N LYS A 4 8.07 -14.72 23.41
CA LYS A 4 6.85 -14.25 22.75
C LYS A 4 5.98 -15.47 22.46
N TYR A 5 4.73 -15.46 22.92
CA TYR A 5 3.75 -16.52 22.68
C TYR A 5 2.71 -16.01 21.70
N ILE A 6 2.45 -16.77 20.62
CA ILE A 6 1.45 -16.40 19.60
C ILE A 6 0.06 -16.21 20.22
N GLU A 7 -0.31 -17.06 21.19
CA GLU A 7 -1.59 -16.99 21.91
C GLU A 7 -1.84 -15.67 22.66
N LYS A 8 -0.78 -14.89 22.94
CA LYS A 8 -0.85 -13.58 23.62
C LYS A 8 -0.48 -12.42 22.69
N ALA A 9 -0.20 -12.70 21.42
CA ALA A 9 0.16 -11.68 20.45
C ALA A 9 -1.09 -11.16 19.75
N ASN A 10 -1.21 -9.84 19.65
CA ASN A 10 -2.17 -9.20 18.76
C ASN A 10 -1.40 -8.55 17.60
N PHE A 11 -1.77 -8.92 16.37
CA PHE A 11 -1.16 -8.33 15.18
C PHE A 11 -1.47 -6.83 15.08
N GLU A 12 -2.67 -6.42 15.48
CA GLU A 12 -3.12 -5.03 15.37
C GLU A 12 -2.31 -4.04 16.22
N ASP A 13 -1.71 -4.53 17.32
CA ASP A 13 -0.87 -3.72 18.21
C ASP A 13 0.52 -3.44 17.63
N THR A 14 0.86 -4.04 16.49
CA THR A 14 2.18 -3.88 15.87
C THR A 14 2.23 -2.66 14.95
N GLY A 15 3.37 -1.97 14.94
CA GLY A 15 3.64 -0.94 13.92
C GLY A 15 3.62 -1.48 12.48
N PHE A 16 3.82 -2.80 12.32
CA PHE A 16 3.67 -3.48 11.03
C PHE A 16 2.21 -3.51 10.57
N SER A 17 1.26 -3.82 11.46
CA SER A 17 -0.17 -3.72 11.14
C SER A 17 -0.55 -2.31 10.72
N TYR A 18 -0.06 -1.29 11.45
CA TYR A 18 -0.28 0.10 11.06
C TYR A 18 0.28 0.42 9.67
N THR A 19 1.51 0.00 9.38
CA THR A 19 2.12 0.18 8.06
C THR A 19 1.30 -0.52 6.97
N LEU A 20 0.89 -1.77 7.21
CA LEU A 20 0.06 -2.53 6.29
C LEU A 20 -1.28 -1.81 6.06
N SER A 21 -1.90 -1.23 7.09
CA SER A 21 -3.14 -0.45 6.91
C SER A 21 -2.96 0.74 5.96
N LEU A 22 -1.77 1.36 5.96
CA LEU A 22 -1.45 2.50 5.10
C LEU A 22 -1.21 2.10 3.65
N ILE A 23 -0.50 1.00 3.40
CA ILE A 23 -0.07 0.59 2.05
C ILE A 23 -0.88 -0.55 1.44
N SER A 24 -1.77 -1.18 2.21
CA SER A 24 -2.68 -2.21 1.72
C SER A 24 -3.77 -1.65 0.81
N GLY A 25 -4.44 -2.55 0.11
CA GLY A 25 -5.48 -2.23 -0.87
C GLY A 25 -5.03 -2.50 -2.30
N LYS A 26 -6.00 -2.49 -3.21
CA LYS A 26 -5.83 -2.99 -4.59
C LYS A 26 -4.76 -2.25 -5.40
N TYR A 27 -4.62 -0.94 -5.19
CA TYR A 27 -3.81 -0.09 -6.08
C TYR A 27 -2.59 0.57 -5.40
N LYS A 28 -2.56 0.71 -4.08
CA LYS A 28 -1.48 1.44 -3.38
C LYS A 28 -0.10 0.85 -3.63
N MET A 29 0.04 -0.47 -3.54
CA MET A 29 1.31 -1.15 -3.82
C MET A 29 1.77 -0.96 -5.28
N VAL A 30 0.83 -1.00 -6.24
CA VAL A 30 1.16 -0.78 -7.66
C VAL A 30 1.58 0.66 -7.92
N ILE A 31 0.91 1.64 -7.29
CA ILE A 31 1.26 3.05 -7.38
C ILE A 31 2.66 3.29 -6.78
N LEU A 32 2.94 2.74 -5.59
CA LEU A 32 4.25 2.85 -4.95
C LEU A 32 5.38 2.24 -5.80
N TYR A 33 5.15 1.06 -6.38
CA TYR A 33 6.10 0.45 -7.32
C TYR A 33 6.35 1.36 -8.53
N CYS A 34 5.28 1.91 -9.12
CA CYS A 34 5.39 2.79 -10.29
C CYS A 34 6.21 4.06 -9.97
N LEU A 35 5.98 4.68 -8.81
CA LEU A 35 6.75 5.86 -8.39
C LEU A 35 8.20 5.52 -8.00
N MET A 36 8.46 4.32 -7.50
CA MET A 36 9.82 3.86 -7.20
C MET A 36 10.62 3.60 -8.48
N GLU A 37 9.99 3.04 -9.51
CA GLU A 37 10.64 2.71 -10.79
C GLU A 37 10.79 3.93 -11.72
N PHE A 38 9.76 4.78 -11.79
CA PHE A 38 9.67 5.87 -12.77
C PHE A 38 9.74 7.27 -12.13
N GLU A 39 10.02 7.36 -10.83
CA GLU A 39 10.07 8.60 -10.05
C GLU A 39 8.79 9.45 -10.16
N VAL A 40 8.81 10.49 -10.99
CA VAL A 40 7.70 11.44 -11.14
C VAL A 40 6.83 11.01 -12.33
N VAL A 41 5.63 10.51 -12.05
CA VAL A 41 4.65 10.09 -13.06
C VAL A 41 3.43 11.01 -13.04
N ARG A 42 3.00 11.54 -14.20
CA ARG A 42 1.78 12.37 -14.25
C ARG A 42 0.54 11.50 -14.05
N TYR A 43 -0.50 12.09 -13.48
CA TYR A 43 -1.77 11.41 -13.17
C TYR A 43 -2.36 10.60 -14.35
N ASN A 44 -2.44 11.21 -15.54
CA ASN A 44 -3.01 10.55 -16.72
C ASN A 44 -2.11 9.41 -17.24
N GLU A 45 -0.81 9.49 -17.05
CA GLU A 45 0.14 8.42 -17.40
C GLU A 45 -0.04 7.23 -16.46
N LEU A 46 -0.07 7.49 -15.14
CA LEU A 46 -0.31 6.48 -14.12
C LEU A 46 -1.66 5.78 -14.31
N LYS A 47 -2.72 6.54 -14.60
CA LYS A 47 -4.05 5.99 -14.88
C LYS A 47 -4.05 5.06 -16.10
N ARG A 48 -3.38 5.45 -17.19
CA ARG A 48 -3.27 4.61 -18.40
C ARG A 48 -2.43 3.36 -18.14
N TYR A 49 -1.36 3.47 -17.38
CA TYR A 49 -0.49 2.35 -17.02
C TYR A 49 -1.25 1.29 -16.20
N ILE A 50 -2.02 1.71 -15.19
CA ILE A 50 -2.80 0.77 -14.35
C ILE A 50 -4.02 0.22 -15.10
N GLY A 51 -4.62 1.00 -16.01
CA GLY A 51 -5.66 0.60 -16.96
C GLY A 51 -7.06 0.38 -16.36
N THR A 52 -7.16 -0.30 -15.21
CA THR A 52 -8.43 -0.70 -14.56
C THR A 52 -8.89 0.22 -13.44
N ILE A 53 -8.07 1.20 -13.05
CA ILE A 53 -8.38 2.13 -11.97
C ILE A 53 -9.31 3.25 -12.44
N SER A 54 -10.37 3.51 -11.67
CA SER A 54 -11.29 4.62 -11.94
C SER A 54 -10.63 5.96 -11.59
N HIS A 55 -11.09 7.05 -12.22
CA HIS A 55 -10.64 8.39 -11.84
C HIS A 55 -10.83 8.65 -10.35
N LYS A 56 -12.03 8.38 -9.83
CA LYS A 56 -12.35 8.58 -8.42
C LYS A 56 -11.39 7.80 -7.50
N THR A 57 -11.06 6.57 -7.86
CA THR A 57 -10.17 5.73 -7.03
C THR A 57 -8.73 6.19 -7.06
N LEU A 58 -8.23 6.71 -8.19
CA LEU A 58 -6.84 7.19 -8.28
C LEU A 58 -6.65 8.56 -7.61
N SER A 59 -7.71 9.37 -7.49
CA SER A 59 -7.67 10.70 -6.87
C SER A 59 -7.89 10.72 -5.36
N LEU A 60 -8.26 9.58 -4.76
CA LEU A 60 -8.48 9.40 -3.32
C LEU A 60 -7.20 8.97 -2.62
#